data_AF-A0A532AC45-F1
#
_entry.id   AF-A0A532AC45-F1
#
_cell.length_a   1.000
_cell.length_b   1.000
_cell.length_c   1.000
_cell.angle_alpha   90.00
_cell.angle_beta   90.00
_cell.angle_gamma   90.00
#
_symmetry.space_group_name_H-M   'P 1'
#
loop_
_entity.id
_entity.type
_entity.pdbx_description
1 polymer ?
#
loop_
_entity_poly.entity_id
_entity_poly.type
_entity_poly.pdbx_seq_one_letter_code
_entity_poly.pdbx_strand_id
1 'polypeptide(L)' 'MPAFIPITIYLNGNATVVKTIADAAQALEQPWPYTAKPGRLKAIRMIKECMAGHCSQYAAFGAFKAAATEQGLLRKRL' A
#
# COMPACT_ATOMS: atom_id res chain seq x y z
N MET A 1 16.49 6.00 8.70
CA MET A 1 16.42 4.54 8.56
C MET A 1 15.11 4.20 7.86
N PRO A 2 15.08 3.26 6.90
CA PRO A 2 13.81 2.80 6.33
C PRO A 2 13.00 2.08 7.41
N ALA A 3 11.74 2.48 7.59
CA ALA A 3 10.88 1.92 8.65
C ALA A 3 10.41 0.48 8.36
N PHE A 4 10.59 0.00 7.12
CA PHE A 4 10.18 -1.32 6.67
C PHE A 4 10.93 -1.71 5.39
N ILE A 5 10.88 -3.01 5.05
CA ILE A 5 11.44 -3.56 3.82
C ILE A 5 10.61 -3.09 2.62
N PRO A 6 11.22 -2.46 1.60
CA PRO A 6 10.50 -2.03 0.41
C PRO A 6 9.82 -3.19 -0.32
N ILE A 7 8.64 -2.95 -0.89
CA ILE A 7 7.92 -3.91 -1.73
C ILE A 7 7.65 -3.30 -3.10
N THR A 8 7.56 -4.16 -4.12
CA THR A 8 7.11 -3.75 -5.44
C THR A 8 5.68 -4.23 -5.64
N ILE A 9 4.80 -3.32 -6.02
CA ILE A 9 3.44 -3.66 -6.45
C ILE A 9 3.28 -3.37 -7.94
N TYR A 10 2.39 -4.09 -8.59
CA TYR A 10 2.06 -3.89 -10.00
C TYR A 10 0.66 -3.32 -10.13
N LEU A 11 0.55 -2.08 -10.60
CA LEU A 11 -0.72 -1.38 -10.82
C LEU A 11 -0.82 -0.99 -12.29
N ASN A 12 -1.91 -1.37 -12.97
CA ASN A 12 -2.17 -1.04 -14.38
C ASN A 12 -0.99 -1.34 -15.32
N GLY A 13 -0.24 -2.42 -15.06
CA GLY A 13 0.94 -2.81 -15.86
C GLY A 13 2.25 -2.11 -15.46
N ASN A 14 2.22 -1.13 -14.56
CA ASN A 14 3.40 -0.44 -14.05
C ASN A 14 3.87 -0.99 -12.71
N ALA A 15 5.18 -1.18 -12.57
CA ALA A 15 5.81 -1.54 -11.32
C ALA A 15 6.02 -0.28 -10.47
N THR A 16 5.43 -0.24 -9.28
CA THR A 16 5.63 0.84 -8.30
C THR A 16 6.37 0.29 -7.09
N VAL A 17 7.54 0.86 -6.79
CA VAL A 17 8.33 0.50 -5.60
C VAL A 17 7.88 1.35 -4.42
N VAL A 18 7.43 0.69 -3.36
CA VAL A 18 6.94 1.32 -2.13
C VAL A 18 7.98 1.15 -1.04
N LYS A 19 8.70 2.24 -0.71
CA LYS A 19 9.75 2.27 0.32
C LYS A 19 9.40 3.21 1.47
N THR A 20 8.39 4.06 1.32
CA THR A 20 7.88 5.00 2.32
C THR A 20 6.35 4.99 2.40
N ILE A 21 5.80 5.56 3.47
CA ILE A 21 4.34 5.75 3.60
C ILE A 21 3.80 6.71 2.54
N ALA A 22 4.60 7.69 2.11
CA ALA A 22 4.23 8.58 1.00
C ALA A 22 4.08 7.79 -0.32
N ASP A 23 5.01 6.88 -0.62
CA ASP A 23 4.88 6.01 -1.80
C ASP A 23 3.62 5.12 -1.70
N ALA A 24 3.31 4.63 -0.49
CA ALA A 24 2.12 3.82 -0.26
C ALA A 24 0.83 4.64 -0.44
N ALA A 25 0.83 5.90 -0.02
CA ALA A 25 -0.27 6.83 -0.25
C ALA A 25 -0.46 7.10 -1.75
N GLN A 26 0.61 7.43 -2.47
CA GLN A 26 0.57 7.66 -3.92
C GLN A 26 0.10 6.40 -4.67
N ALA A 27 0.56 5.22 -4.26
CA ALA A 27 0.07 3.96 -4.80
C ALA A 27 -1.44 3.78 -4.58
N LEU A 28 -1.98 4.20 -3.44
CA LEU A 28 -3.42 4.14 -3.13
C LEU A 28 -4.26 5.19 -3.87
N GLU A 29 -3.65 6.26 -4.37
CA GLU A 29 -4.35 7.23 -5.24
C GLU A 29 -4.57 6.66 -6.64
N GLN A 30 -3.72 5.71 -7.07
CA GLN A 30 -3.90 5.06 -8.36
C GLN A 30 -5.15 4.15 -8.40
N PRO A 31 -5.68 3.88 -9.60
CA PRO A 31 -6.75 2.91 -9.77
C PRO A 31 -6.22 1.51 -9.41
N TRP A 32 -6.85 0.84 -8.44
CA TRP A 32 -6.56 -0.57 -8.16
C TRP A 32 -7.65 -1.42 -8.81
N PRO A 33 -7.37 -2.69 -9.14
CA PRO A 33 -8.35 -3.57 -9.76
C PRO A 33 -9.67 -3.67 -8.98
N TYR A 34 -9.61 -3.64 -7.64
CA TYR A 34 -10.81 -3.72 -6.80
C TYR A 34 -10.84 -2.60 -5.76
N THR A 35 -11.50 -1.49 -6.08
CA THR A 35 -11.56 -0.30 -5.21
C THR A 35 -12.40 -0.50 -3.95
N ALA A 36 -13.45 -1.31 -4.01
CA ALA A 36 -14.38 -1.55 -2.89
C ALA A 36 -13.91 -2.60 -1.87
N LYS A 37 -12.74 -3.21 -2.05
CA LYS A 37 -12.24 -4.22 -1.11
C LYS A 37 -11.92 -3.59 0.25
N PRO A 38 -12.35 -4.23 1.36
CA PRO A 38 -12.15 -3.68 2.70
C PRO A 38 -10.66 -3.51 3.04
N GLY A 39 -9.78 -4.36 2.51
CA GLY A 39 -8.34 -4.22 2.67
C GLY A 39 -7.81 -2.88 2.16
N ARG A 40 -8.24 -2.44 0.97
CA ARG A 40 -7.82 -1.14 0.39
C ARG A 40 -8.32 0.03 1.24
N LEU A 41 -9.60 0.02 1.63
CA LEU A 41 -10.18 1.08 2.46
C LEU A 41 -9.49 1.20 3.82
N LYS A 42 -9.19 0.04 4.45
CA LYS A 42 -8.43 -0.01 5.69
C LYS A 42 -7.01 0.54 5.52
N ALA A 43 -6.32 0.18 4.43
CA ALA A 43 -4.99 0.71 4.13
C ALA A 43 -5.00 2.23 3.95
N ILE A 44 -5.97 2.79 3.22
CA ILE A 44 -6.15 4.24 3.05
C ILE A 44 -6.30 4.92 4.40
N ARG A 45 -7.17 4.40 5.27
CA ARG A 45 -7.39 4.98 6.60
C ARG A 45 -6.11 4.96 7.44
N MET A 46 -5.45 3.80 7.53
CA MET A 46 -4.24 3.63 8.34
C MET A 46 -3.09 4.52 7.86
N ILE A 47 -2.94 4.69 6.54
CA ILE A 47 -1.91 5.56 5.95
C ILE A 47 -2.20 7.03 6.25
N LYS A 48 -3.45 7.48 6.13
CA LYS A 48 -3.84 8.85 6.51
C LYS A 48 -3.60 9.13 7.98
N GLU A 49 -4.00 8.22 8.87
CA GLU A 49 -3.76 8.35 10.32
C GLU A 49 -2.25 8.36 10.64
N CYS A 50 -1.44 7.57 9.93
CA CYS A 50 0.01 7.56 10.07
C CYS A 50 0.65 8.87 9.60
N MET A 51 0.22 9.43 8.46
CA MET A 51 0.71 10.71 7.96
C MET A 51 0.33 11.88 8.88
N ALA A 52 -0.82 11.80 9.54
CA ALA A 52 -1.23 12.77 10.55
C ALA A 52 -0.48 12.61 11.89
N GLY A 53 0.40 11.60 12.04
CA GLY A 53 1.20 11.37 13.24
C GLY A 53 0.52 10.53 14.32
N HIS A 54 -0.63 9.92 14.03
CA HIS A 54 -1.42 9.16 15.00
C HIS A 54 -1.14 7.65 14.99
N CYS A 55 -0.36 7.14 14.02
CA CYS A 55 -0.11 5.71 13.86
C CYS A 55 1.33 5.40 13.44
N SER A 56 1.83 4.23 13.82
CA SER A 56 3.15 3.73 13.42
C SER A 56 3.20 3.41 11.93
N GLN A 57 4.28 3.83 11.27
CA GLN A 57 4.56 3.52 9.87
C GLN A 57 4.52 2.01 9.59
N TYR A 58 4.94 1.18 10.55
CA TYR A 58 4.91 -0.27 10.40
C TYR A 58 3.49 -0.83 10.30
N ALA A 59 2.56 -0.31 11.11
CA ALA A 59 1.18 -0.75 11.12
C ALA A 59 0.43 -0.32 9.85
N ALA A 60 0.67 0.91 9.39
CA ALA A 60 0.11 1.42 8.14
C ALA A 60 0.63 0.66 6.92
N PHE A 61 1.94 0.41 6.86
CA PHE A 61 2.54 -0.38 5.80
C PHE A 61 2.08 -1.85 5.83
N GLY A 62 1.90 -2.44 7.01
CA GLY A 62 1.33 -3.78 7.16
C GLY A 62 -0.08 -3.89 6.57
N ALA A 63 -0.94 -2.91 6.84
CA ALA A 63 -2.28 -2.86 6.25
C ALA A 63 -2.23 -2.73 4.72
N PHE A 64 -1.33 -1.89 4.19
CA PHE A 64 -1.11 -1.74 2.76
C PHE A 64 -0.63 -3.04 2.10
N LYS A 65 0.36 -3.72 2.68
CA LYS A 65 0.88 -4.99 2.18
C LYS A 65 -0.20 -6.07 2.17
N ALA A 66 -1.04 -6.12 3.21
CA ALA A 66 -2.18 -7.03 3.26
C ALA A 66 -3.19 -6.76 2.13
N ALA A 67 -3.52 -5.49 1.88
CA ALA A 67 -4.40 -5.10 0.77
C ALA A 67 -3.80 -5.45 -0.61
N ALA A 68 -2.51 -5.20 -0.80
CA ALA A 68 -1.79 -5.56 -2.03
C ALA A 68 -1.75 -7.08 -2.24
N THR A 69 -1.62 -7.85 -1.16
CA THR A 69 -1.68 -9.33 -1.20
C THR A 69 -3.07 -9.82 -1.56
N GLU A 70 -4.11 -9.27 -0.93
CA GLU A 70 -5.51 -9.63 -1.17
C GLU A 70 -5.91 -9.45 -2.65
N GLN A 71 -5.34 -8.43 -3.31
CA GLN A 71 -5.59 -8.14 -4.72
C GLN A 71 -4.55 -8.74 -5.67
N GLY A 72 -3.58 -9.51 -5.16
CA GLY A 72 -2.56 -10.17 -5.96
C GLY A 72 -1.54 -9.23 -6.63
N LEU A 73 -1.38 -8.00 -6.11
CA LEU A 73 -0.53 -6.97 -6.70
C LEU A 73 0.97 -7.15 -6.42
N LEU A 74 1.34 -8.01 -5.47
CA LEU A 74 2.73 -8.27 -5.07
C LEU A 74 3.47 -9.25 -5.98
N ARG A 75 2.73 -10.01 -6.80
CA ARG A 75 3.32 -10.93 -7.78
C ARG A 75 3.11 -10.34 -9.16
N LYS A 76 4.18 -10.21 -9.94
CA LYS A 76 4.03 -10.03 -11.39
C LYS A 76 3.29 -11.28 -11.89
N ARG A 77 2.11 -11.14 -12.49
CA ARG A 77 1.59 -12.25 -13.30
C ARG A 77 2.61 -12.43 -14.42
N LEU A 78 3.39 -13.52 -14.32
CA LEU A 78 4.18 -14.05 -15.42
C LEU A 78 3.23 -14.53 -16.53
#